data_AF-A0A3C1K2U1-F1
#
_entry.id   AF-A0A3C1K2U1-F1
#
_cell.length_a   1.000
_cell.length_b   1.000
_cell.length_c   1.000
_cell.angle_alpha   90.00
_cell.angle_beta   90.00
_cell.angle_gamma   90.00
#
_symmetry.space_group_name_H-M   'P 1'
#
loop_
_entity.id
_entity.type
_entity.pdbx_description
1 polymer ?
#
loop_
_entity_poly.entity_id
_entity_poly.type
_entity_poly.pdbx_seq_one_letter_code
_entity_poly.pdbx_strand_id
1 'polypeptide(L)'
;MKNLSVSVLLLLFVSAFAIADNKLYSYDGKYLGKLNSNKYDPESVSNTYGRYGSSYSSDSINNQYGKYGSPYSSESVNNPYATRSPRIYNYK
;
A
#
# COMPACT_ATOMS: atom_id res chain seq x y z
N MET A 1 4.69 49.23 11.37
CA MET A 1 3.80 48.04 11.33
C MET A 1 3.47 47.69 9.88
N LYS A 2 4.38 47.06 9.11
CA LYS A 2 4.15 46.74 7.69
C LYS A 2 4.92 45.48 7.28
N ASN A 3 4.57 44.32 7.84
CA ASN A 3 5.25 43.06 7.49
C ASN A 3 4.35 41.83 7.60
N LEU A 4 3.02 41.97 7.70
CA LEU A 4 2.15 40.84 8.05
C LEU A 4 1.49 40.14 6.85
N SER A 5 1.75 40.55 5.61
CA SER A 5 0.95 40.11 4.46
C SER A 5 1.62 39.14 3.49
N VAL A 6 2.83 38.63 3.77
CA VAL A 6 3.49 37.67 2.87
C VAL A 6 3.54 36.24 3.43
N SER A 7 3.57 36.05 4.75
CA SER A 7 3.70 34.71 5.34
C SER A 7 2.42 33.87 5.36
N VAL A 8 1.24 34.49 5.22
CA VAL A 8 -0.04 33.76 5.25
C VAL A 8 -0.43 33.21 3.88
N LEU A 9 0.16 33.73 2.79
CA LEU A 9 -0.20 33.32 1.42
C LEU A 9 0.55 32.07 0.92
N LEU A 10 1.50 31.54 1.70
CA LEU A 10 2.25 30.30 1.38
C LEU A 10 1.70 29.05 2.10
N LEU A 11 0.46 29.10 2.59
CA LEU A 11 -0.19 28.00 3.33
C LEU A 11 -1.38 27.37 2.59
N LEU A 12 -1.66 27.77 1.34
CA LEU A 12 -2.80 27.26 0.55
C LEU A 12 -2.39 26.61 -0.79
N PHE A 13 -1.28 25.87 -0.80
CA PHE A 13 -0.99 24.92 -1.88
C PHE A 13 -0.67 23.54 -1.29
N VAL A 14 -1.52 23.04 -0.40
CA VAL A 14 -1.71 21.59 -0.33
C VAL A 14 -2.74 21.27 -1.41
N SER A 15 -2.28 21.14 -2.66
CA SER A 15 -3.10 20.44 -3.65
C SER A 15 -3.27 19.03 -3.11
N ALA A 16 -4.47 18.74 -2.62
CA ALA A 16 -4.91 17.39 -2.35
C ALA A 16 -4.96 16.67 -3.71
N PHE A 17 -3.79 16.22 -4.18
CA PHE A 17 -3.73 15.16 -5.14
C PHE A 17 -4.29 13.94 -4.40
N ALA A 18 -5.55 13.63 -4.69
CA ALA A 18 -6.07 12.30 -4.44
C ALA A 18 -5.21 11.36 -5.29
N ILE A 19 -4.14 10.83 -4.70
CA ILE A 19 -3.39 9.75 -5.31
C ILE A 19 -4.38 8.59 -5.33
N ALA A 20 -4.85 8.24 -6.52
CA ALA A 20 -5.64 7.05 -6.74
C ALA A 20 -4.72 5.84 -6.46
N ASP A 21 -4.61 5.48 -5.19
CA ASP A 21 -3.80 4.36 -4.76
C ASP A 21 -4.56 3.07 -5.09
N ASN A 22 -3.95 2.27 -5.95
CA ASN A 22 -4.40 0.92 -6.22
C ASN A 22 -4.39 0.13 -4.92
N LYS A 23 -5.52 -0.48 -4.56
CA LYS A 23 -5.65 -1.28 -3.34
C LYS A 23 -5.53 -2.76 -3.68
N LEU A 24 -4.84 -3.50 -2.83
CA LEU A 24 -4.73 -4.94 -2.94
C LEU A 24 -5.73 -5.61 -2.01
N TYR A 25 -6.40 -6.64 -2.53
CA TYR A 25 -7.29 -7.50 -1.74
C TYR A 25 -6.98 -8.96 -2.02
N SER A 26 -7.10 -9.83 -1.02
CA SER A 26 -7.03 -11.28 -1.21
C SER A 26 -8.20 -11.78 -2.06
N TYR A 27 -8.13 -13.05 -2.47
CA TYR A 27 -9.20 -13.70 -3.21
C TYR A 27 -10.55 -13.68 -2.47
N ASP A 28 -10.54 -13.81 -1.14
CA ASP A 28 -11.71 -13.76 -0.27
C ASP A 28 -12.10 -12.34 0.20
N GLY A 29 -11.44 -11.30 -0.31
CA GLY A 29 -11.81 -9.90 -0.06
C GLY A 29 -11.19 -9.26 1.18
N LYS A 30 -10.20 -9.90 1.80
CA LYS A 30 -9.38 -9.26 2.85
C LYS A 30 -8.53 -8.15 2.24
N TYR A 31 -8.51 -6.98 2.86
CA TYR A 31 -7.63 -5.89 2.47
C TYR A 31 -6.16 -6.20 2.79
N LEU A 32 -5.27 -5.95 1.82
CA LEU A 32 -3.83 -6.26 1.88
C LEU A 32 -2.95 -5.02 1.63
N GLY A 33 -3.52 -3.81 1.72
CA GLY A 33 -2.77 -2.55 1.65
C GLY A 33 -2.82 -1.85 0.30
N LYS A 34 -2.08 -0.76 0.19
CA LYS A 34 -1.95 0.09 -1.01
C LYS A 34 -0.70 -0.29 -1.78
N LEU A 35 -0.87 -0.47 -3.09
CA LEU A 35 0.22 -0.59 -4.04
C LEU A 35 0.78 0.81 -4.38
N ASN A 36 1.51 1.38 -3.44
CA ASN A 36 2.25 2.62 -3.64
C ASN A 36 3.71 2.47 -3.19
N SER A 37 4.57 3.40 -3.60
CA SER A 37 6.01 3.43 -3.29
C SER A 37 6.35 4.21 -2.02
N ASN A 38 5.35 4.77 -1.33
CA ASN A 38 5.58 5.58 -0.14
C ASN A 38 5.90 4.71 1.07
N LYS A 39 7.20 4.55 1.36
CA LYS A 39 7.70 3.78 2.52
C LYS A 39 7.25 4.30 3.90
N TYR A 40 6.67 5.51 3.98
CA TYR A 40 6.16 6.10 5.21
C TYR A 40 4.64 5.98 5.37
N ASP A 41 3.92 5.60 4.31
CA ASP A 41 2.49 5.35 4.40
C ASP A 41 2.28 4.03 5.20
N PRO A 42 1.51 4.06 6.31
CA PRO A 42 1.25 2.87 7.11
C PRO A 42 0.49 1.78 6.34
N GLU A 43 -0.22 2.14 5.26
CA GLU A 43 -0.95 1.21 4.41
C GLU A 43 -0.13 0.69 3.21
N SER A 44 1.07 1.23 2.98
CA SER A 44 1.88 0.89 1.81
C SER A 44 2.48 -0.51 1.89
N VAL A 45 2.40 -1.25 0.78
CA VAL A 45 3.18 -2.48 0.61
C VAL A 45 4.68 -2.22 0.48
N SER A 46 5.11 -0.98 0.25
CA SER A 46 6.52 -0.58 0.21
C SER A 46 7.07 -0.18 1.59
N ASN A 47 6.22 -0.08 2.62
CA ASN A 47 6.65 0.18 3.99
C ASN A 47 7.11 -1.13 4.65
N THR A 48 8.42 -1.36 4.67
CA THR A 48 9.05 -2.58 5.21
C THR A 48 8.89 -2.77 6.73
N TYR A 49 8.49 -1.71 7.44
CA TYR A 49 8.16 -1.77 8.87
C TYR A 49 6.64 -1.82 9.10
N GLY A 50 5.83 -1.59 8.06
CA GLY A 50 4.37 -1.55 8.13
C GLY A 50 3.73 -2.93 7.99
N ARG A 51 2.46 -3.02 8.39
CA ARG A 51 1.68 -4.27 8.37
C ARG A 51 1.60 -4.91 6.98
N TYR A 52 1.48 -4.12 5.92
CA TYR A 52 1.23 -4.64 4.57
C TYR A 52 2.50 -4.78 3.72
N GLY A 53 3.62 -4.18 4.14
CA GLY A 53 4.90 -4.25 3.43
C GLY A 53 6.01 -5.03 4.16
N SER A 54 5.87 -5.28 5.46
CA SER A 54 6.90 -5.99 6.23
C SER A 54 7.03 -7.45 5.84
N SER A 55 8.26 -7.97 5.75
CA SER A 55 8.54 -9.38 5.50
C SER A 55 8.14 -10.32 6.66
N TYR A 56 7.78 -9.76 7.82
CA TYR A 56 7.39 -10.54 9.01
C TYR A 56 5.87 -10.58 9.23
N SER A 57 5.11 -9.73 8.55
CA SER A 57 3.66 -9.68 8.72
C SER A 57 2.95 -10.81 7.96
N SER A 58 1.92 -11.40 8.55
CA SER A 58 1.07 -12.40 7.89
C SER A 58 0.18 -11.82 6.79
N ASP A 59 -0.03 -10.50 6.79
CA ASP A 59 -0.87 -9.78 5.83
C ASP A 59 -0.07 -9.18 4.67
N SER A 60 1.25 -9.33 4.68
CA SER A 60 2.15 -8.75 3.69
C SER A 60 2.41 -9.69 2.53
N ILE A 61 2.35 -9.16 1.32
CA ILE A 61 2.79 -9.86 0.11
C ILE A 61 4.32 -10.03 0.03
N ASN A 62 5.07 -9.32 0.88
CA ASN A 62 6.53 -9.42 0.95
C ASN A 62 7.00 -10.46 1.97
N ASN A 63 6.08 -11.11 2.70
CA ASN A 63 6.43 -12.21 3.58
C ASN A 63 6.54 -13.52 2.79
N GLN A 64 7.77 -13.94 2.48
CA GLN A 64 8.07 -15.17 1.72
C GLN A 64 7.65 -16.47 2.42
N TYR A 65 7.35 -16.41 3.72
CA TYR A 65 6.80 -17.54 4.48
C TYR A 65 5.30 -17.38 4.74
N GLY A 66 4.73 -16.24 4.34
CA GLY A 66 3.35 -15.86 4.57
C GLY A 66 2.40 -16.31 3.46
N LYS A 67 1.10 -16.31 3.78
CA LYS A 67 0.02 -16.74 2.90
C LYS A 67 0.00 -15.99 1.55
N TYR A 68 0.27 -14.69 1.56
CA TYR A 68 0.15 -13.83 0.37
C TYR A 68 1.47 -13.56 -0.36
N GLY A 69 2.61 -13.93 0.22
CA GLY A 69 3.94 -13.68 -0.35
C GLY A 69 4.78 -14.93 -0.61
N SER A 70 4.41 -16.10 -0.07
CA SER A 70 5.19 -17.32 -0.24
C SER A 70 5.08 -17.90 -1.65
N PRO A 71 6.18 -18.39 -2.27
CA PRO A 71 6.13 -19.03 -3.59
C PRO A 71 5.34 -20.36 -3.59
N TYR A 72 5.01 -20.91 -2.42
CA TYR A 72 4.30 -22.19 -2.29
C TYR A 72 2.80 -22.05 -2.00
N SER A 73 2.33 -20.86 -1.65
CA SER A 73 0.92 -20.64 -1.31
C SER A 73 0.08 -20.44 -2.57
N SER A 74 -1.08 -21.09 -2.65
CA SER A 74 -2.05 -20.88 -3.75
C SER A 74 -2.69 -19.48 -3.71
N GLU A 75 -2.51 -18.74 -2.63
CA GLU A 75 -3.02 -17.38 -2.39
C GLU A 75 -1.92 -16.31 -2.45
N SER A 76 -0.79 -16.61 -3.07
CA SER A 76 0.35 -15.70 -3.15
C SER A 76 0.44 -14.97 -4.49
N VAL A 77 1.01 -13.76 -4.45
CA VAL A 77 1.40 -13.03 -5.67
C VAL A 77 2.71 -13.57 -6.28
N ASN A 78 3.53 -14.27 -5.49
CA ASN A 78 4.84 -14.77 -5.90
C ASN A 78 4.81 -16.26 -6.31
N ASN A 79 3.64 -16.90 -6.31
CA ASN A 79 3.49 -18.29 -6.77
C ASN A 79 2.96 -18.29 -8.22
N PRO A 80 3.74 -18.77 -9.21
CA PRO A 80 3.30 -18.81 -10.62
C PRO A 80 2.13 -19.79 -10.85
N TYR A 81 1.86 -20.70 -9.92
CA TYR A 81 0.75 -21.66 -9.95
C TYR A 81 -0.39 -21.26 -9.00
N ALA A 82 -0.42 -20.01 -8.53
CA ALA A 82 -1.48 -19.52 -7.64
C ALA A 82 -2.85 -19.59 -8.33
N THR A 83 -3.81 -20.24 -7.67
CA THR A 83 -5.21 -20.33 -8.12
C THR A 83 -6.11 -19.29 -7.47
N ARG A 84 -5.63 -18.64 -6.40
CA ARG A 84 -6.36 -17.66 -5.58
C ARG A 84 -5.50 -16.45 -5.24
N SER A 85 -4.72 -15.98 -6.22
CA SER A 85 -3.83 -14.83 -6.04
C SER A 85 -4.61 -13.54 -5.68
N PRO A 86 -4.02 -12.63 -4.86
CA PRO A 86 -4.57 -11.32 -4.59
C PRO A 86 -4.85 -10.50 -5.84
N ARG A 87 -5.81 -9.58 -5.75
CA ARG A 87 -6.32 -8.75 -6.85
C ARG A 87 -6.14 -7.27 -6.56
N ILE A 88 -5.88 -6.52 -7.63
CA ILE A 88 -5.75 -5.07 -7.60
C ILE A 88 -7.10 -4.44 -7.92
N TYR A 89 -7.52 -3.50 -7.09
CA TYR A 89 -8.70 -2.68 -7.32
C TYR A 89 -8.29 -1.21 -7.46
N ASN A 90 -8.61 -0.64 -8.62
CA ASN A 90 -8.40 0.77 -8.90
C ASN A 90 -9.65 1.53 -8.47
N TYR A 91 -9.49 2.57 -7.65
CA TYR A 91 -10.53 3.57 -7.49
C TYR A 91 -10.38 4.57 -8.65
N LYS A 92 -11.37 4.59 -9.55
CA LYS A 92 -11.50 5.62 -10.60
C LYS A 92 -12.09 6.90 -10.03
#